data_AF-A0A445ATT1-F1
#
_entry.id   AF-A0A445ATT1-F1
#
_cell.length_a   1.000
_cell.length_b   1.000
_cell.length_c   1.000
_cell.angle_alpha   90.00
_cell.angle_beta   90.00
_cell.angle_gamma   90.00
#
_symmetry.space_group_name_H-M   'P 1'
#
loop_
_entity.id
_entity.type
_entity.pdbx_description
1 polymer ?
#
loop_
_entity_poly.entity_id
_entity_poly.type
_entity_poly.pdbx_seq_one_letter_code
_entity_poly.pdbx_strand_id
1 'polypeptide(L)'
;MIKPKRFKQPSYEERVKYDQRCVDVLSDLCKVGTDWVLDSQGQPLKLRRGDLIPRAKGWHDIVRRSLIPTSNNSEVTINRAIMIHCIMKEGEINVGEIIAKNIVDTAENVKQDSWLGYPSTILCFCEDAGVPLKSLKKQT
;
A
#
# COMPACT_ATOMS: atom_id res chain seq x y z
N MET A 1 -20.19 -9.44 -21.69
CA MET A 1 -20.71 -9.14 -20.33
C MET A 1 -19.84 -9.88 -19.32
N ILE A 2 -18.98 -9.17 -18.59
CA ILE A 2 -18.14 -9.77 -17.53
C ILE A 2 -19.07 -9.99 -16.33
N LYS A 3 -19.21 -11.24 -15.87
CA LYS A 3 -20.01 -11.51 -14.67
C LYS A 3 -19.34 -10.83 -13.46
N PRO A 4 -20.09 -10.17 -12.57
CA PRO A 4 -19.50 -9.57 -11.38
C PRO A 4 -18.82 -10.66 -10.56
N LYS A 5 -17.52 -10.48 -10.30
CA LYS A 5 -16.73 -11.42 -9.50
C LYS A 5 -17.22 -11.28 -8.06
N ARG A 6 -17.72 -12.38 -7.47
CA ARG A 6 -18.08 -12.41 -6.05
C ARG A 6 -16.84 -12.74 -5.23
N PHE A 7 -16.43 -11.80 -4.39
CA PHE A 7 -15.33 -11.99 -3.46
C PHE A 7 -15.83 -12.63 -2.18
N LYS A 8 -15.09 -13.61 -1.65
CA LYS A 8 -15.44 -14.30 -0.39
C LYS A 8 -14.94 -13.55 0.85
N GLN A 9 -13.95 -12.69 0.65
CA GLN A 9 -13.30 -11.92 1.70
C GLN A 9 -13.82 -10.47 1.66
N PRO A 10 -13.85 -9.77 2.80
CA PRO A 10 -14.10 -8.34 2.82
C PRO A 10 -13.10 -7.58 1.95
N SER A 11 -13.53 -6.48 1.37
CA SER A 11 -12.69 -5.59 0.56
C SER A 11 -11.55 -4.99 1.39
N TYR A 12 -10.50 -4.52 0.71
CA TYR A 12 -9.42 -3.77 1.36
C TYR A 12 -9.96 -2.60 2.20
N GLU A 13 -10.89 -1.84 1.64
CA GLU A 13 -11.48 -0.64 2.22
C GLU A 13 -12.26 -0.95 3.50
N GLU A 14 -13.07 -2.02 3.49
CA GLU A 14 -13.78 -2.49 4.67
C GLU A 14 -12.81 -2.92 5.78
N ARG A 15 -11.73 -3.63 5.43
CA ARG A 15 -10.78 -4.13 6.41
C ARG A 15 -9.96 -3.01 7.06
N VAL A 16 -9.51 -2.04 6.28
CA VAL A 16 -8.80 -0.86 6.82
C VAL A 16 -9.69 -0.08 7.78
N LYS A 17 -11.00 -0.05 7.54
CA LYS A 17 -11.97 0.72 8.33
C LYS A 17 -12.44 0.00 9.59
N TYR A 18 -12.58 -1.33 9.55
CA TYR A 18 -13.29 -2.07 10.59
C TYR A 18 -12.48 -3.21 11.25
N ASP A 19 -11.34 -3.62 10.67
CA ASP A 19 -10.53 -4.75 11.14
C ASP A 19 -9.10 -4.31 11.52
N GLN A 20 -8.97 -3.46 12.55
CA GLN A 20 -7.66 -2.99 13.03
C GLN A 20 -6.79 -4.09 13.67
N ARG A 21 -7.39 -5.19 14.14
CA ARG A 21 -6.66 -6.22 14.90
C ARG A 21 -5.93 -7.22 14.00
N CYS A 22 -6.39 -7.42 12.76
CA CYS A 22 -5.63 -8.10 11.69
C CYS A 22 -4.99 -9.43 12.15
N VAL A 23 -5.68 -10.21 12.98
CA VAL A 23 -5.12 -11.43 13.58
C VAL A 23 -4.87 -12.50 12.51
N ASP A 24 -5.80 -12.59 11.55
CA ASP A 24 -5.67 -13.41 10.34
C ASP A 24 -4.46 -12.99 9.49
N VAL A 25 -4.27 -11.68 9.28
CA VAL A 25 -3.14 -11.13 8.51
C VAL A 25 -1.81 -11.62 9.06
N LEU A 26 -1.62 -11.59 10.38
CA LEU A 26 -0.37 -12.00 10.97
C LEU A 26 -0.09 -13.49 10.70
N SER A 27 -1.09 -14.35 10.92
CA SER A 27 -0.97 -15.80 10.72
C SER A 27 -0.68 -16.18 9.25
N ASP A 28 -1.21 -15.41 8.31
CA ASP A 28 -1.11 -15.70 6.88
C ASP A 28 0.13 -15.09 6.21
N LEU A 29 0.67 -13.99 6.76
CA LEU A 29 1.79 -13.27 6.16
C LEU A 29 3.14 -13.58 6.81
N CYS A 30 3.19 -14.02 8.06
CA CYS A 30 4.41 -14.12 8.85
C CYS A 30 4.78 -15.55 9.24
N LYS A 31 6.03 -15.72 9.68
CA LYS A 31 6.49 -16.96 10.32
C LYS A 31 5.79 -17.16 11.66
N VAL A 32 5.61 -18.41 12.07
CA VAL A 32 5.08 -18.78 13.40
C VAL A 32 5.89 -18.09 14.50
N GLY A 33 5.20 -17.53 15.50
CA GLY A 33 5.81 -16.84 16.63
C GLY A 33 6.14 -15.36 16.38
N THR A 34 5.78 -14.82 15.22
CA THR A 34 5.86 -13.37 14.95
C THR A 34 4.72 -12.64 15.66
N ASP A 35 4.95 -11.41 16.11
CA ASP A 35 3.90 -10.51 16.59
C ASP A 35 4.04 -9.11 15.96
N TRP A 36 2.99 -8.30 16.08
CA TRP A 36 3.01 -6.91 15.67
C TRP A 36 4.02 -6.11 16.48
N VAL A 37 4.73 -5.20 15.81
CA VAL A 37 5.38 -4.10 16.51
C VAL A 37 4.29 -3.14 16.93
N LEU A 38 4.20 -2.86 18.23
CA LEU A 38 3.21 -1.97 18.80
C LEU A 38 3.71 -0.53 18.87
N ASP A 39 2.79 0.43 18.85
CA ASP A 39 3.09 1.84 19.15
C ASP A 39 3.15 2.11 20.67
N SER A 40 3.34 3.37 21.05
CA SER A 40 3.40 3.79 22.45
C SER A 40 2.09 3.62 23.22
N GLN A 41 0.97 3.42 22.52
CA GLN A 41 -0.37 3.16 23.08
C GLN A 41 -0.71 1.66 23.06
N GLY A 42 0.24 0.80 22.70
CA GLY A 42 0.05 -0.65 22.62
C GLY A 42 -0.80 -1.09 21.43
N GLN A 43 -1.05 -0.22 20.44
CA GLN A 43 -1.78 -0.58 19.23
C GLN A 43 -0.83 -1.16 18.17
N PRO A 44 -1.29 -2.12 17.33
CA PRO A 44 -0.50 -2.60 16.21
C PRO A 44 -0.06 -1.44 15.33
N LEU A 45 1.24 -1.39 14.99
CA LEU A 45 1.80 -0.33 14.15
C LEU A 45 2.33 -0.89 12.82
N LYS A 46 3.14 -1.95 12.90
CA LYS A 46 3.85 -2.50 11.74
C LYS A 46 4.36 -3.92 11.97
N LEU A 47 4.68 -4.59 10.87
CA LEU A 47 5.49 -5.81 10.83
C LEU A 47 6.88 -5.49 10.29
N ARG A 48 7.85 -6.36 10.55
CA ARG A 48 9.16 -6.29 9.91
C ARG A 48 9.16 -7.14 8.64
N ARG A 49 9.75 -6.63 7.56
CA ARG A 49 9.91 -7.40 6.31
C ARG A 49 10.62 -8.73 6.54
N GLY A 50 11.54 -8.81 7.51
CA GLY A 50 12.26 -10.05 7.86
C GLY A 50 11.36 -11.21 8.28
N ASP A 51 10.23 -10.89 8.91
CA ASP A 51 9.31 -11.85 9.53
C ASP A 51 8.30 -12.42 8.54
N LEU A 52 8.10 -11.74 7.41
CA LEU A 52 7.24 -12.20 6.34
C LEU A 52 7.72 -13.52 5.73
N ILE A 53 6.76 -14.38 5.37
CA ILE A 53 7.02 -15.57 4.54
C ILE A 53 7.42 -15.16 3.12
N PRO A 54 8.12 -16.01 2.35
CA PRO A 54 8.61 -15.65 1.01
C PRO A 54 7.53 -15.12 0.05
N ARG A 55 6.35 -15.73 0.04
CA ARG A 55 5.22 -15.29 -0.79
C ARG A 55 4.74 -13.88 -0.44
N ALA A 56 4.60 -13.58 0.85
CA ALA A 56 4.22 -12.25 1.34
C ALA A 56 5.29 -11.20 1.03
N LYS A 57 6.59 -11.55 1.08
CA LYS A 57 7.69 -10.66 0.67
C LYS A 57 7.60 -10.24 -0.79
N GLY A 58 7.31 -11.18 -1.68
CA GLY A 58 7.13 -10.89 -3.11
C GLY A 58 6.00 -9.89 -3.35
N TRP A 59 4.85 -10.11 -2.72
CA TRP A 59 3.73 -9.17 -2.80
C TRP A 59 4.03 -7.82 -2.15
N HIS A 60 4.74 -7.81 -1.01
CA HIS A 60 5.18 -6.57 -0.38
C HIS A 60 6.02 -5.71 -1.32
N ASP A 61 6.94 -6.32 -2.08
CA ASP A 61 7.79 -5.61 -3.05
C ASP A 61 6.97 -4.97 -4.19
N ILE A 62 5.86 -5.59 -4.60
CA ILE A 62 4.93 -5.01 -5.60
C ILE A 62 4.11 -3.87 -4.96
N VAL A 63 3.51 -4.12 -3.80
CA VAL A 63 2.63 -3.19 -3.09
C VAL A 63 3.36 -1.88 -2.77
N ARG A 64 4.57 -1.97 -2.22
CA ARG A 64 5.36 -0.80 -1.80
C ARG A 64 5.89 0.04 -2.97
N ARG A 65 5.79 -0.44 -4.20
CA ARG A 65 6.23 0.29 -5.40
C ARG A 65 5.06 0.85 -6.19
N SER A 66 3.92 0.15 -6.17
CA SER A 66 2.86 0.37 -7.16
C SER A 66 1.50 0.71 -6.57
N LEU A 67 1.19 0.29 -5.33
CA LEU A 67 -0.15 0.40 -4.75
C LEU A 67 -0.21 1.26 -3.50
N ILE A 68 0.73 1.09 -2.58
CA ILE A 68 0.86 1.94 -1.37
C ILE A 68 2.34 2.27 -1.22
N PRO A 69 2.85 3.20 -2.04
CA PRO A 69 4.26 3.32 -2.25
C PRO A 69 5.01 3.89 -1.05
N THR A 70 6.26 3.46 -0.87
CA THR A 70 7.11 3.94 0.23
C THR A 70 8.59 3.73 -0.07
N SER A 71 9.44 4.59 0.47
CA SER A 71 10.89 4.42 0.51
C SER A 71 11.34 3.40 1.57
N ASN A 72 10.50 3.09 2.55
CA ASN A 72 10.82 2.15 3.62
C ASN A 72 10.67 0.70 3.14
N ASN A 73 11.79 -0.04 3.13
CA ASN A 73 11.84 -1.44 2.72
C ASN A 73 11.90 -2.42 3.91
N SER A 74 12.14 -1.95 5.12
CA SER A 74 12.25 -2.82 6.30
C SER A 74 10.90 -3.02 7.00
N GLU A 75 9.94 -2.11 6.79
CA GLU A 75 8.69 -2.05 7.55
C GLU A 75 7.44 -2.19 6.70
N VAL A 76 6.51 -2.97 7.19
CA VAL A 76 5.20 -3.19 6.58
C VAL A 76 4.15 -2.63 7.53
N THR A 77 3.61 -1.45 7.21
CA THR A 77 2.52 -0.84 7.96
C THR A 77 1.25 -1.67 7.86
N ILE A 78 0.30 -1.48 8.78
CA ILE A 78 -1.00 -2.17 8.76
C ILE A 78 -1.66 -2.10 7.39
N ASN A 79 -1.79 -0.91 6.80
CA ASN A 79 -2.42 -0.74 5.49
C ASN A 79 -1.72 -1.56 4.39
N ARG A 80 -0.38 -1.66 4.41
CA ARG A 80 0.34 -2.52 3.45
C ARG A 80 0.14 -4.01 3.76
N ALA A 81 0.09 -4.40 5.03
CA ALA A 81 -0.16 -5.78 5.43
C ALA A 81 -1.57 -6.23 5.01
N ILE A 82 -2.60 -5.42 5.25
CA ILE A 82 -3.98 -5.68 4.78
C ILE A 82 -4.01 -5.81 3.26
N MET A 83 -3.36 -4.90 2.53
CA MET A 83 -3.28 -4.97 1.07
C MET A 83 -2.65 -6.28 0.58
N ILE A 84 -1.51 -6.67 1.14
CA ILE A 84 -0.84 -7.94 0.79
C ILE A 84 -1.75 -9.13 1.10
N HIS A 85 -2.43 -9.11 2.25
CA HIS A 85 -3.36 -10.16 2.64
C HIS A 85 -4.55 -10.26 1.67
N CYS A 86 -5.17 -9.13 1.32
CA CYS A 86 -6.25 -9.11 0.32
C CYS A 86 -5.79 -9.69 -1.02
N ILE A 87 -4.59 -9.36 -1.49
CA ILE A 87 -4.05 -9.96 -2.73
C ILE A 87 -3.88 -11.47 -2.57
N MET A 88 -3.29 -11.93 -1.45
CA MET A 88 -3.02 -13.34 -1.20
C MET A 88 -4.28 -14.18 -1.02
N LYS A 89 -5.37 -13.59 -0.52
CA LYS A 89 -6.66 -14.24 -0.31
C LYS A 89 -7.67 -13.95 -1.42
N GLU A 90 -7.24 -13.32 -2.50
CA GLU A 90 -8.09 -12.93 -3.62
C GLU A 90 -9.29 -12.08 -3.19
N GLY A 91 -9.09 -11.15 -2.25
CA GLY A 91 -10.07 -10.15 -1.83
C GLY A 91 -10.21 -9.01 -2.84
N GLU A 92 -11.31 -8.27 -2.70
CA GLU A 92 -11.57 -7.09 -3.53
C GLU A 92 -10.65 -5.93 -3.15
N ILE A 93 -10.14 -5.22 -4.17
CA ILE A 93 -9.25 -4.07 -4.00
C ILE A 93 -9.62 -3.04 -5.06
N ASN A 94 -10.03 -1.84 -4.65
CA ASN A 94 -10.23 -0.73 -5.57
C ASN A 94 -8.90 0.01 -5.81
N VAL A 95 -8.08 -0.53 -6.73
CA VAL A 95 -6.75 0.03 -7.03
C VAL A 95 -6.81 1.51 -7.42
N GLY A 96 -7.81 1.91 -8.23
CA GLY A 96 -7.93 3.28 -8.71
C GLY A 96 -8.17 4.26 -7.57
N GLU A 97 -9.08 3.93 -6.66
CA GLU A 97 -9.38 4.77 -5.49
C GLU A 97 -8.18 4.88 -4.54
N ILE A 98 -7.45 3.78 -4.32
CA ILE A 98 -6.26 3.78 -3.45
C ILE A 98 -5.16 4.66 -4.03
N ILE A 99 -4.90 4.57 -5.34
CA ILE A 99 -3.90 5.42 -6.01
C ILE A 99 -4.34 6.88 -5.95
N ALA A 100 -5.60 7.18 -6.29
CA ALA A 100 -6.13 8.54 -6.28
C ALA A 100 -6.03 9.18 -4.90
N LYS A 101 -6.47 8.47 -3.85
CA LYS A 101 -6.38 8.94 -2.47
C LYS A 101 -4.93 9.21 -2.07
N ASN A 102 -4.02 8.28 -2.33
CA ASN A 102 -2.62 8.45 -1.96
C ASN A 102 -1.95 9.61 -2.72
N ILE A 103 -2.34 9.90 -3.97
CA ILE A 103 -1.86 11.06 -4.72
C ILE A 103 -2.35 12.36 -4.05
N VAL A 104 -3.64 12.44 -3.70
CA VAL A 104 -4.22 13.60 -2.99
C VAL A 104 -3.53 13.80 -1.64
N ASP A 105 -3.42 12.75 -0.83
CA ASP A 105 -2.76 12.80 0.47
C ASP A 105 -1.31 13.29 0.36
N THR A 106 -0.59 12.85 -0.70
CA THR A 106 0.78 13.30 -0.98
C THR A 106 0.85 14.78 -1.35
N ALA A 107 -0.10 15.26 -2.16
CA ALA A 107 -0.18 16.66 -2.57
C ALA A 107 -0.53 17.60 -1.40
N GLU A 108 -1.34 17.14 -0.44
CA GLU A 108 -1.73 17.93 0.73
C GLU A 108 -0.63 17.98 1.80
N ASN A 109 0.20 16.93 1.90
CA ASN A 109 1.19 16.78 2.97
C ASN A 109 2.64 16.91 2.48
N VAL A 110 2.87 17.69 1.42
CA VAL A 110 4.20 17.87 0.82
C VAL A 110 5.19 18.39 1.86
N LYS A 111 6.24 17.61 2.12
CA LYS A 111 7.42 18.07 2.85
C LYS A 111 8.53 18.35 1.85
N GLN A 112 9.34 19.39 2.08
CA GLN A 112 10.59 19.54 1.32
C GLN A 112 11.38 18.22 1.44
N ASP A 113 11.79 17.67 0.29
CA ASP A 113 12.50 16.39 0.15
C ASP A 113 11.70 15.10 0.39
N SER A 114 10.36 15.15 0.44
CA SER A 114 9.56 13.93 0.48
C SER A 114 9.63 13.16 -0.85
N TRP A 115 9.85 11.86 -0.76
CA TRP A 115 9.78 10.94 -1.89
C TRP A 115 8.38 10.96 -2.53
N LEU A 116 8.31 11.15 -3.86
CA LEU A 116 7.05 11.20 -4.61
C LEU A 116 6.60 9.81 -5.04
N GLY A 117 5.44 9.38 -4.54
CA GLY A 117 4.74 8.20 -5.04
C GLY A 117 4.12 8.45 -6.42
N TYR A 118 4.02 7.40 -7.23
CA TYR A 118 3.34 7.41 -8.55
C TYR A 118 3.84 8.48 -9.56
N PRO A 119 5.15 8.72 -9.70
CA PRO A 119 5.66 9.80 -10.55
C PRO A 119 5.17 9.70 -12.00
N SER A 120 5.14 8.50 -12.58
CA SER A 120 4.65 8.29 -13.95
C SER A 120 3.15 8.55 -14.10
N THR A 121 2.33 8.09 -13.15
CA THR A 121 0.88 8.31 -13.19
C THR A 121 0.54 9.77 -13.03
N ILE A 122 1.19 10.46 -12.09
CA ILE A 122 1.03 11.90 -11.90
C ILE A 122 1.44 12.66 -13.15
N LEU A 123 2.57 12.28 -13.77
CA LEU A 123 3.04 12.89 -15.02
C LEU A 123 1.99 12.77 -16.12
N CYS A 124 1.43 11.57 -16.35
CA CYS A 124 0.38 11.40 -17.37
C CYS A 124 -0.86 12.25 -17.07
N PHE A 125 -1.30 12.33 -15.80
CA PHE A 125 -2.42 13.21 -15.44
C PHE A 125 -2.13 14.69 -15.69
N CYS A 126 -0.91 15.13 -15.42
CA CYS A 126 -0.47 16.50 -15.73
C CYS A 126 -0.48 16.76 -17.25
N GLU A 127 0.01 15.81 -18.05
CA GLU A 127 -0.01 15.89 -19.52
C GLU A 127 -1.44 15.96 -20.07
N ASP A 128 -2.32 15.08 -19.59
CA ASP A 128 -3.73 15.03 -19.98
C ASP A 128 -4.48 16.32 -19.60
N ALA A 129 -4.10 16.94 -18.48
CA ALA A 129 -4.65 18.22 -18.04
C ALA A 129 -4.01 19.45 -18.71
N GLY A 130 -3.02 19.27 -19.59
CA GLY A 130 -2.32 20.36 -20.27
C GLY A 130 -1.42 21.19 -19.35
N VAL A 131 -0.96 20.63 -18.23
CA VAL A 131 -0.05 21.31 -17.30
C VAL A 131 1.31 21.51 -17.97
N PRO A 132 1.84 22.75 -18.03
CA PRO A 132 3.15 23.01 -18.62
C PRO A 132 4.26 22.31 -17.84
N LEU A 133 4.78 21.22 -18.40
CA LEU A 133 5.97 20.55 -17.88
C LEU A 133 7.19 21.37 -18.27
N LYS A 134 7.51 22.42 -17.50
CA LYS A 134 8.78 23.12 -17.66
C LYS A 134 9.88 22.07 -17.50
N SER A 135 10.64 21.87 -18.59
CA SER A 135 11.67 20.83 -18.75
C SER A 135 12.23 20.38 -17.40
N LEU A 136 11.87 19.17 -16.98
CA LEU A 136 12.59 18.44 -15.94
C LEU A 136 14.01 18.25 -16.48
N LYS A 137 14.85 19.29 -16.34
CA LYS A 137 16.23 19.24 -16.80
C LYS A 137 16.86 18.12 -16.00
N LYS A 138 17.15 17.01 -16.69
CA LYS A 138 18.03 15.97 -16.16
C LYS A 138 19.29 16.67 -15.71
N GLN A 139 19.51 16.75 -14.41
CA GLN A 139 20.85 16.96 -13.89
C GLN A 139 21.59 15.65 -14.19
N THR A 140 22.18 15.58 -15.38
CA THR A 140 23.29 14.68 -15.70
C THR A 140 24.52 15.10 -14.92
#